data_AF-A0A076N2Q3-F1
#
_entry.id   AF-A0A076N2Q3-F1
#
_cell.length_a   1.000
_cell.length_b   1.000
_cell.length_c   1.000
_cell.angle_alpha   90.00
_cell.angle_beta   90.00
_cell.angle_gamma   90.00
#
_symmetry.space_group_name_H-M   'P 1'
#
loop_
_entity.id
_entity.type
_entity.pdbx_description
1 polymer ?
#
loop_
_entity_poly.entity_id
_entity_poly.type
_entity_poly.pdbx_seq_one_letter_code
_entity_poly.pdbx_strand_id
1 'polypeptide(L)'
;MTLLADRVGSTDADPIGDYTISLVEGVTANRERIDELLAEHAHGWSLERMPPVDLAVLRVGVYELLWAADVPDPVAIDEAVGLARELSTDDSPRFVNGVLGRIGTIADRIRAVL
;
A
#
# COMPACT_ATOMS: atom_id res chain seq x y z
N MET A 1 17.27 4.11 -12.25
CA MET A 1 16.42 3.77 -11.10
C MET A 1 17.22 2.80 -10.26
N THR A 2 17.52 3.13 -9.00
CA THR A 2 18.27 2.25 -8.07
C THR A 2 17.28 1.27 -7.43
N LEU A 3 17.58 -0.01 -7.41
CA LEU A 3 16.71 -1.05 -6.84
C LEU A 3 16.96 -1.18 -5.34
N LEU A 4 16.00 -1.77 -4.60
CA LEU A 4 16.18 -2.09 -3.18
C LEU A 4 17.44 -2.93 -2.96
N ALA A 5 17.67 -3.91 -3.82
CA ALA A 5 18.85 -4.77 -3.78
C ALA A 5 20.18 -4.00 -3.89
N ASP A 6 20.20 -2.84 -4.55
CA ASP A 6 21.40 -2.00 -4.68
C ASP A 6 21.61 -1.11 -3.44
N ARG A 7 20.57 -0.93 -2.61
CA ARG A 7 20.57 -0.06 -1.42
C ARG A 7 20.81 -0.84 -0.14
N VAL A 8 20.31 -2.06 -0.04
CA VAL A 8 20.53 -2.93 1.13
C VAL A 8 22.01 -3.28 1.22
N GLY A 9 22.67 -2.85 2.30
CA GLY A 9 24.11 -3.06 2.52
C GLY A 9 25.03 -2.04 1.83
N SER A 10 24.48 -1.02 1.17
CA SER A 10 25.29 0.09 0.64
C SER A 10 25.81 0.98 1.78
N THR A 11 27.05 1.45 1.65
CA THR A 11 27.65 2.46 2.55
C THR A 11 27.43 3.89 2.07
N ASP A 12 26.83 4.09 0.90
CA ASP A 12 26.69 5.40 0.24
C ASP A 12 25.41 6.14 0.63
N ALA A 13 24.54 5.52 1.44
CA ALA A 13 23.30 6.10 1.95
C ALA A 13 22.98 5.55 3.34
N ASP A 14 22.08 6.23 4.06
CA ASP A 14 21.58 5.75 5.34
C ASP A 14 20.92 4.36 5.17
N PRO A 15 21.13 3.44 6.12
CA PRO A 15 20.50 2.13 6.09
C PRO A 15 18.98 2.25 6.01
N ILE A 16 18.38 1.51 5.08
CA ILE A 16 16.93 1.39 4.98
C ILE A 16 16.46 0.51 6.14
N GLY A 17 15.46 0.97 6.89
CA GLY A 17 14.90 0.19 8.00
C GLY A 17 14.24 -1.11 7.53
N ASP A 18 14.32 -2.15 8.36
CA ASP A 18 13.81 -3.49 8.05
C ASP A 18 12.31 -3.50 7.68
N TYR A 19 11.52 -2.61 8.28
CA TYR A 19 10.11 -2.47 7.95
C TYR A 19 9.90 -1.99 6.50
N THR A 20 10.67 -0.99 6.06
CA THR A 20 10.60 -0.49 4.68
C THR A 20 11.01 -1.56 3.67
N ILE A 21 12.04 -2.36 3.99
CA ILE A 21 12.44 -3.52 3.17
C ILE A 21 11.26 -4.48 3.05
N SER A 22 10.65 -4.84 4.18
CA SER A 22 9.52 -5.77 4.24
C SER A 22 8.32 -5.28 3.43
N LEU A 23 7.99 -3.99 3.50
CA LEU A 23 6.92 -3.39 2.70
C LEU A 23 7.22 -3.47 1.20
N VAL A 24 8.43 -3.09 0.77
CA VAL A 24 8.79 -3.08 -0.66
C VAL A 24 8.79 -4.49 -1.24
N GLU A 25 9.40 -5.44 -0.53
CA GLU A 25 9.46 -6.83 -0.96
C GLU A 25 8.06 -7.46 -0.96
N GLY A 26 7.29 -7.24 0.09
CA GLY A 26 5.94 -7.77 0.25
C GLY A 26 4.95 -7.23 -0.80
N VAL A 27 4.96 -5.92 -1.05
CA VAL A 27 4.16 -5.31 -2.13
C VAL A 27 4.61 -5.84 -3.48
N THR A 28 5.91 -6.01 -3.71
CA THR A 28 6.42 -6.53 -4.99
C THR A 28 5.99 -7.98 -5.23
N ALA A 29 6.10 -8.83 -4.20
CA ALA A 29 5.73 -10.24 -4.27
C ALA A 29 4.22 -10.45 -4.50
N ASN A 30 3.38 -9.57 -3.95
CA ASN A 30 1.91 -9.69 -4.00
C ASN A 30 1.26 -8.71 -4.99
N ARG A 31 2.04 -8.07 -5.86
CA ARG A 31 1.58 -6.94 -6.68
C ARG A 31 0.37 -7.25 -7.54
N GLU A 32 0.35 -8.40 -8.20
CA GLU A 32 -0.78 -8.80 -9.06
C GLU A 32 -2.07 -8.86 -8.26
N ARG A 33 -2.05 -9.54 -7.10
CA ARG A 33 -3.22 -9.66 -6.24
C ARG A 33 -3.67 -8.33 -5.64
N ILE A 34 -2.72 -7.49 -5.26
CA ILE A 34 -2.99 -6.14 -4.77
C ILE A 34 -3.68 -5.30 -5.86
N ASP A 35 -3.12 -5.28 -7.07
CA ASP A 35 -3.65 -4.51 -8.19
C ASP A 35 -5.04 -5.00 -8.61
N GLU A 36 -5.31 -6.32 -8.58
CA GLU A 36 -6.66 -6.88 -8.78
C GLU A 36 -7.68 -6.31 -7.78
N LEU A 37 -7.37 -6.38 -6.48
CA LEU A 37 -8.25 -5.88 -5.42
C LEU A 37 -8.50 -4.38 -5.55
N LEU A 38 -7.46 -3.62 -5.86
CA LEU A 38 -7.58 -2.18 -6.11
C LEU A 38 -8.47 -1.90 -7.33
N ALA A 39 -8.29 -2.63 -8.43
CA ALA A 39 -9.10 -2.45 -9.64
C ALA A 39 -10.59 -2.75 -9.39
N GLU A 40 -10.89 -3.77 -8.59
CA GLU A 40 -12.27 -4.12 -8.23
C GLU A 40 -12.93 -3.06 -7.33
N HIS A 41 -12.16 -2.40 -6.47
CA HIS A 41 -12.69 -1.57 -5.38
C HIS A 41 -12.50 -0.07 -5.60
N ALA A 42 -11.70 0.36 -6.56
CA ALA A 42 -11.48 1.76 -6.91
C ALA A 42 -12.53 2.31 -7.91
N HIS A 43 -13.82 2.05 -7.64
CA HIS A 43 -14.95 2.39 -8.51
C HIS A 43 -14.78 3.70 -9.31
N GLY A 44 -14.83 3.60 -10.64
CA GLY A 44 -14.73 4.75 -11.55
C GLY A 44 -13.30 5.22 -11.86
N TRP A 45 -12.28 4.61 -11.28
CA TRP A 45 -10.87 4.89 -11.55
C TRP A 45 -10.13 3.64 -12.01
N SER A 46 -9.55 3.69 -13.21
CA SER A 46 -8.52 2.71 -13.57
C SER A 46 -7.23 3.05 -12.83
N LEU A 47 -6.46 2.02 -12.45
CA LEU A 47 -5.18 2.21 -11.75
C LEU A 47 -4.24 3.13 -12.54
N GLU A 48 -4.24 3.00 -13.87
CA GLU A 48 -3.42 3.81 -14.79
C GLU A 48 -3.71 5.31 -14.74
N ARG A 49 -4.91 5.70 -14.28
CA ARG A 49 -5.33 7.10 -14.19
C ARG A 49 -5.11 7.70 -12.81
N MET A 50 -4.77 6.88 -11.81
CA MET A 50 -4.50 7.36 -10.46
C MET A 50 -3.17 8.15 -10.43
N PRO A 51 -3.06 9.17 -9.58
CA PRO A 51 -1.76 9.73 -9.21
C PRO A 51 -0.81 8.59 -8.78
N PRO A 52 0.44 8.55 -9.27
CA PRO A 52 1.38 7.48 -8.92
C PRO A 52 1.60 7.33 -7.41
N VAL A 53 1.53 8.45 -6.66
CA VAL A 53 1.62 8.46 -5.20
C VAL A 53 0.42 7.76 -4.57
N ASP A 54 -0.80 8.08 -5.01
CA ASP A 54 -2.02 7.43 -4.50
C ASP A 54 -1.98 5.92 -4.74
N LEU A 55 -1.56 5.51 -5.94
CA LEU A 55 -1.43 4.08 -6.26
C LEU A 55 -0.36 3.40 -5.40
N ALA A 56 0.77 4.06 -5.12
CA ALA A 56 1.81 3.51 -4.24
C ALA A 56 1.30 3.36 -2.79
N VAL A 57 0.63 4.40 -2.27
CA VAL A 57 0.02 4.39 -0.93
C VAL A 57 -1.04 3.29 -0.81
N LEU A 58 -1.92 3.18 -1.81
CA LEU A 58 -2.94 2.13 -1.86
C LEU A 58 -2.33 0.74 -1.87
N ARG A 59 -1.26 0.52 -2.63
CA ARG A 59 -0.57 -0.78 -2.66
C ARG A 59 0.02 -1.15 -1.30
N VAL A 60 0.66 -0.19 -0.62
CA VAL A 60 1.18 -0.40 0.73
C VAL A 60 0.05 -0.70 1.71
N GLY A 61 -1.03 0.10 1.70
CA GLY A 61 -2.16 -0.11 2.59
C GLY A 61 -2.86 -1.46 2.39
N VAL A 62 -3.08 -1.89 1.15
CA VAL A 62 -3.62 -3.24 0.88
C VAL A 62 -2.65 -4.33 1.32
N TYR A 63 -1.34 -4.12 1.12
CA TYR A 63 -0.35 -5.07 1.61
C TYR A 63 -0.43 -5.24 3.13
N GLU A 64 -0.48 -4.13 3.86
CA GLU A 64 -0.57 -4.15 5.32
C GLU A 64 -1.86 -4.83 5.79
N LEU A 65 -3.00 -4.50 5.19
CA LEU A 65 -4.30 -5.12 5.53
C LEU A 65 -4.30 -6.65 5.40
N LEU A 66 -3.55 -7.21 4.47
CA LEU A 66 -3.66 -8.63 4.11
C LEU A 66 -2.49 -9.47 4.60
N TRP A 67 -1.28 -8.91 4.70
CA TRP A 67 -0.07 -9.67 5.01
C TRP A 67 0.71 -9.13 6.22
N ALA A 68 0.46 -7.91 6.71
CA ALA A 68 1.12 -7.38 7.92
C ALA A 68 0.27 -7.65 9.18
N ALA A 69 0.33 -8.89 9.70
CA ALA A 69 -0.50 -9.33 10.82
C ALA A 69 -0.23 -8.60 12.15
N ASP A 70 0.88 -7.88 12.26
CA ASP A 70 1.28 -7.06 13.41
C ASP A 70 0.72 -5.63 13.36
N VAL A 71 0.13 -5.21 12.24
CA VAL A 71 -0.47 -3.88 12.07
C VAL A 71 -2.00 -3.99 12.13
N PRO A 72 -2.67 -3.33 13.09
CA PRO A 72 -4.13 -3.31 13.11
C PRO A 72 -4.71 -2.63 11.87
N ASP A 73 -5.73 -3.22 11.24
CA ASP A 73 -6.34 -2.69 10.02
C ASP A 73 -6.73 -1.19 10.09
N PRO A 74 -7.31 -0.66 11.19
CA PRO A 74 -7.61 0.77 11.28
C PRO A 74 -6.35 1.65 11.26
N VAL A 75 -5.24 1.17 11.83
CA VAL A 75 -3.97 1.90 11.86
C VAL A 75 -3.37 1.95 10.47
N ALA A 76 -3.33 0.83 9.74
CA ALA A 76 -2.84 0.80 8.35
C ALA A 76 -3.62 1.78 7.45
N ILE A 77 -4.96 1.85 7.64
CA ILE A 77 -5.80 2.79 6.90
C ILE A 77 -5.48 4.24 7.29
N ASP A 78 -5.41 4.56 8.58
CA ASP A 78 -5.15 5.93 9.05
C ASP A 78 -3.77 6.44 8.58
N GLU A 79 -2.74 5.61 8.65
CA GLU A 79 -1.39 5.95 8.17
C GLU A 79 -1.35 6.16 6.66
N ALA A 80 -2.01 5.29 5.88
CA ALA A 80 -2.13 5.48 4.42
C ALA A 80 -2.86 6.78 4.07
N VAL A 81 -3.90 7.14 4.81
CA VAL A 81 -4.62 8.41 4.64
C VAL A 81 -3.74 9.61 5.00
N GLY A 82 -2.90 9.47 6.03
CA GLY A 82 -1.87 10.46 6.40
C GLY A 82 -0.86 10.69 5.27
N LEU A 83 -0.28 9.61 4.74
CA LEU A 83 0.67 9.68 3.61
C LEU A 83 0.05 10.32 2.37
N ALA A 84 -1.19 9.96 2.04
CA ALA A 84 -1.90 10.57 0.91
C ALA A 84 -2.13 12.08 1.10
N ARG A 85 -2.32 12.53 2.35
CA ARG A 85 -2.47 13.95 2.69
C ARG A 85 -1.17 14.71 2.55
N GLU A 86 -0.06 14.10 2.94
CA GLU A 86 1.25 14.75 2.92
C GLU A 86 1.88 14.78 1.53
N LEU A 87 1.65 13.75 0.72
CA LEU A 87 2.45 13.48 -0.48
C LEU A 87 1.69 13.63 -1.81
N SER A 88 0.37 13.84 -1.77
CA SER A 88 -0.47 13.83 -2.96
C SER A 88 -1.40 15.05 -3.05
N THR A 89 -2.65 14.87 -3.48
CA THR A 89 -3.60 15.97 -3.72
C THR A 89 -4.61 16.13 -2.58
N ASP A 90 -5.31 17.27 -2.53
CA ASP A 90 -6.34 17.55 -1.52
C ASP A 90 -7.48 16.50 -1.50
N ASP A 91 -7.77 15.86 -2.63
CA ASP A 91 -8.80 14.81 -2.76
C ASP A 91 -8.28 13.41 -2.37
N SER A 92 -6.96 13.21 -2.37
CA SER A 92 -6.32 11.90 -2.19
C SER A 92 -6.63 11.23 -0.83
N PRO A 93 -6.62 11.92 0.32
CA PRO A 93 -6.95 11.30 1.62
C PRO A 93 -8.34 10.65 1.63
N ARG A 94 -9.33 11.36 1.08
CA ARG A 94 -10.71 10.87 1.01
C ARG A 94 -10.82 9.66 0.07
N PHE A 95 -10.10 9.71 -1.05
CA PHE A 95 -10.06 8.63 -2.01
C PHE A 95 -9.44 7.36 -1.42
N VAL A 96 -8.24 7.48 -0.84
CA VAL A 96 -7.51 6.38 -0.20
C VAL A 96 -8.33 5.76 0.93
N ASN A 97 -8.89 6.58 1.82
CA ASN A 97 -9.77 6.10 2.89
C ASN A 97 -10.95 5.29 2.35
N GLY A 98 -11.58 5.79 1.27
CA GLY A 98 -12.72 5.12 0.66
C GLY A 98 -12.36 3.74 0.08
N VAL A 99 -11.24 3.63 -0.62
CA VAL A 99 -10.79 2.36 -1.23
C VAL A 99 -10.36 1.37 -0.16
N LEU A 100 -9.44 1.76 0.73
CA LEU A 100 -8.93 0.87 1.77
C LEU A 100 -10.02 0.49 2.77
N GLY A 101 -10.94 1.40 3.10
CA GLY A 101 -12.09 1.10 3.94
C GLY A 101 -12.97 -0.02 3.36
N ARG A 102 -13.24 -0.01 2.04
CA ARG A 102 -13.98 -1.11 1.39
C ARG A 102 -13.23 -2.44 1.48
N ILE A 103 -11.93 -2.45 1.17
CA ILE A 103 -11.10 -3.67 1.26
C ILE A 103 -11.03 -4.17 2.70
N GLY A 104 -10.85 -3.27 3.67
CA GLY A 104 -10.83 -3.57 5.10
C GLY A 104 -12.07 -4.34 5.58
N THR A 105 -13.26 -4.00 5.07
CA THR A 105 -14.50 -4.74 5.44
C THR A 105 -14.50 -6.21 5.04
N ILE A 106 -13.67 -6.61 4.09
CA ILE A 106 -13.56 -7.99 3.61
C ILE A 106 -12.18 -8.60 3.85
N ALA A 107 -11.26 -7.87 4.50
CA ALA A 107 -9.87 -8.28 4.67
C ALA A 107 -9.75 -9.63 5.39
N ASP A 108 -10.50 -9.85 6.47
CA ASP A 108 -10.53 -11.14 7.19
C ASP A 108 -10.92 -12.32 6.30
N ARG A 109 -11.89 -12.11 5.41
CA ARG A 109 -12.33 -13.16 4.48
C ARG A 109 -11.27 -13.46 3.43
N ILE A 110 -10.56 -12.43 2.97
CA ILE A 110 -9.45 -12.60 2.03
C ILE A 110 -8.30 -13.32 2.74
N ARG A 111 -7.91 -12.89 3.94
CA ARG A 111 -6.86 -13.52 4.77
C ARG A 111 -7.11 -15.01 4.99
N ALA A 112 -8.37 -15.43 5.12
CA ALA A 112 -8.73 -16.83 5.28
C ALA A 112 -8.49 -17.73 4.04
N VAL A 113 -8.22 -17.14 2.88
CA VAL A 113 -8.01 -17.87 1.60
C VAL A 113 -6.67 -17.53 0.92
N LEU A 114 -5.83 -16.71 1.55
CA LEU A 114 -4.43 -16.48 1.16
C LEU A 114 -3.58 -17.68 1.59
#